data_AF-A0A0H2R2S7-F1
#
_entry.id   AF-A0A0H2R2S7-F1
#
_cell.length_a   1.000
_cell.length_b   1.000
_cell.length_c   1.000
_cell.angle_alpha   90.00
_cell.angle_beta   90.00
_cell.angle_gamma   90.00
#
_symmetry.space_group_name_H-M   'P 1'
#
loop_
_entity.id
_entity.type
_entity.pdbx_description
1 polymer ?
#
loop_
_entity_poly.entity_id
_entity_poly.type
_entity_poly.pdbx_seq_one_letter_code
_entity_poly.pdbx_strand_id
1 'polypeptide(L)'
;MDATVLREAMIEKKLEELGYTSDDINKTYLDDHAWKWNSLILQPRPLTERIWNKTRPQLEETIRLRRQRREERIRKNKPLRIAELTNFYDDYRKTYQSPNLLPQAILASVPGIHAALSDHEYSYSLNGIFGSKNRILSQLPTTLKRFHRMVMEDYIEVLAREGDSSFRTNDKWVERFTALDEEDVFQLTFWEPEPRVDQIVWVKRALSFVDTPQGICSYDMLEAVGWWTPLSPAPLPVIHIANMIVRQLGLSIDISMSQMMSYGCTFLCNRCENPELMCWISLVSIRRRKALLLLKTHSLISSIISRINRWCTRMRWRRTACLAGKYLSTIATANQTRQQ
;
A
#
# COMPACT_ATOMS: atom_id res chain seq x y z
N MET A 1 7.15 -13.71 50.34
CA MET A 1 6.49 -13.50 49.04
C MET A 1 5.01 -13.77 49.23
N ASP A 2 4.13 -12.87 48.77
CA ASP A 2 2.68 -13.06 48.87
C ASP A 2 2.26 -14.30 48.05
N ALA A 3 1.42 -15.15 48.63
CA ALA A 3 0.89 -16.35 47.97
C ALA A 3 0.12 -16.00 46.68
N THR A 4 -0.47 -14.81 46.61
CA THR A 4 -1.15 -14.31 45.41
C THR A 4 -0.16 -14.04 44.26
N VAL A 5 0.97 -13.40 44.55
CA VAL A 5 2.04 -13.11 43.58
C VAL A 5 2.65 -14.39 43.03
N LEU A 6 2.89 -15.39 43.90
CA LEU A 6 3.38 -16.70 43.47
C LEU A 6 2.37 -17.42 42.59
N ARG A 7 1.08 -17.38 42.95
CA ARG A 7 0.00 -17.99 42.16
C ARG A 7 -0.12 -17.33 40.79
N GLU A 8 -0.06 -16.01 40.73
CA GLU A 8 -0.11 -15.24 39.49
C GLU A 8 1.02 -15.67 38.55
N ALA A 9 2.28 -15.62 39.01
CA ALA A 9 3.43 -16.05 38.23
C ALA A 9 3.31 -17.50 37.73
N MET A 10 2.73 -18.40 38.54
CA MET A 10 2.46 -19.79 38.11
C MET A 10 1.39 -19.88 37.03
N ILE A 11 0.33 -19.07 37.09
CA ILE A 11 -0.71 -19.01 36.07
C ILE A 11 -0.14 -18.44 34.76
N GLU A 12 0.62 -17.34 34.84
CA GLU A 12 1.25 -16.71 33.68
C GLU A 12 2.19 -17.69 32.98
N LYS A 13 3.09 -18.33 33.73
CA LYS A 13 3.99 -19.36 33.19
C LYS A 13 3.24 -20.51 32.51
N LYS A 14 2.17 -21.02 33.14
CA LYS A 14 1.36 -22.09 32.53
C LYS A 14 0.63 -21.64 31.26
N LEU A 15 0.22 -20.37 31.16
CA LEU A 15 -0.36 -19.82 29.93
C LEU A 15 0.70 -19.66 28.83
N GLU A 16 1.91 -19.22 29.18
CA GLU A 16 3.05 -19.16 28.24
C GLU A 16 3.42 -20.56 27.71
N GLU A 17 3.43 -21.58 28.58
CA GLU A 17 3.64 -22.99 28.19
C GLU A 17 2.57 -23.51 27.20
N LEU A 18 1.38 -22.89 27.19
CA LEU A 18 0.31 -23.16 26.22
C LEU A 18 0.41 -22.32 24.93
N GLY A 19 1.41 -21.45 24.81
CA GLY A 19 1.65 -20.62 23.63
C GLY A 19 0.94 -19.26 23.63
N TYR A 20 0.40 -18.83 24.77
CA TYR A 20 -0.10 -17.45 24.92
C TYR A 20 1.06 -16.47 25.08
N THR A 21 0.95 -15.28 24.49
CA THR A 21 1.98 -14.25 24.60
C THR A 21 1.75 -13.35 25.79
N SER A 22 2.77 -12.59 26.19
CA SER A 22 2.63 -11.56 27.23
C SER A 22 1.50 -10.58 26.93
N ASP A 23 1.23 -10.28 25.65
CA ASP A 23 0.16 -9.35 25.24
C ASP A 23 -1.24 -9.90 25.47
N ASP A 24 -1.41 -11.22 25.53
CA ASP A 24 -2.68 -11.87 25.86
C ASP A 24 -2.94 -11.86 27.38
N ILE A 25 -1.85 -11.99 28.13
CA ILE A 25 -1.83 -12.10 29.58
C ILE A 25 -1.90 -10.71 30.23
N ASN A 26 -1.35 -9.69 29.55
CA ASN A 26 -1.20 -8.34 30.08
C ASN A 26 -2.52 -7.80 30.65
N LYS A 27 -2.44 -7.26 31.87
CA LYS A 27 -3.57 -6.80 32.68
C LYS A 27 -4.10 -5.43 32.27
N THR A 28 -3.68 -4.92 31.10
CA THR A 28 -3.99 -3.56 30.67
C THR A 28 -5.50 -3.34 30.68
N TYR A 29 -5.90 -2.16 31.17
CA TYR A 29 -7.21 -1.67 31.65
C TYR A 29 -8.49 -1.88 30.80
N LEU A 30 -8.57 -2.95 30.00
CA LEU A 30 -9.59 -3.17 28.99
C LEU A 30 -10.54 -4.32 29.33
N ASP A 31 -10.33 -4.95 30.48
CA ASP A 31 -11.25 -5.95 30.98
C ASP A 31 -12.59 -5.32 31.32
N ASP A 32 -13.64 -5.89 30.76
CA ASP A 32 -14.99 -5.55 31.19
C ASP A 32 -15.17 -5.90 32.67
N HIS A 33 -15.98 -5.16 33.41
CA HIS A 33 -16.29 -5.52 34.81
C HIS A 33 -16.91 -6.91 34.92
N ALA A 34 -17.52 -7.40 33.83
CA ALA A 34 -18.04 -8.77 33.74
C ALA A 34 -16.94 -9.85 33.66
N TRP A 35 -15.71 -9.49 33.29
CA TRP A 35 -14.62 -10.45 33.10
C TRP A 35 -13.97 -10.77 34.45
N LYS A 36 -13.96 -12.05 34.79
CA LYS A 36 -13.57 -12.53 36.12
C LYS A 36 -12.05 -12.71 36.28
N TRP A 37 -11.23 -12.07 35.44
CA TRP A 37 -9.77 -12.28 35.39
C TRP A 37 -9.09 -12.16 36.76
N ASN A 38 -9.23 -11.01 37.42
CA ASN A 38 -8.66 -10.78 38.75
C ASN A 38 -9.18 -11.79 39.79
N SER A 39 -10.45 -12.20 39.69
CA SER A 39 -11.02 -13.19 40.62
C SER A 39 -10.50 -14.61 40.41
N LEU A 40 -9.98 -14.93 39.21
CA LEU A 40 -9.38 -16.22 38.88
C LEU A 40 -7.91 -16.28 39.29
N ILE A 41 -7.19 -15.16 39.12
CA ILE A 41 -5.76 -15.07 39.36
C ILE A 41 -5.45 -14.74 40.81
N LEU A 42 -6.07 -13.70 41.38
CA LEU A 42 -5.75 -13.17 42.72
C LEU A 42 -6.43 -13.96 43.85
N GLN A 43 -6.47 -15.28 43.73
CA GLN A 43 -6.96 -16.13 44.82
C GLN A 43 -5.83 -16.43 45.81
N PRO A 44 -6.09 -16.41 47.13
CA PRO A 44 -5.05 -16.69 48.13
C PRO A 44 -4.64 -18.16 48.18
N ARG A 45 -5.40 -19.07 47.55
CA ARG A 45 -5.12 -20.51 47.57
C ARG A 45 -4.04 -20.87 46.55
N PRO A 46 -3.08 -21.76 46.88
CA PRO A 46 -2.05 -22.19 45.93
C PRO A 46 -2.66 -22.85 44.69
N LEU A 47 -1.98 -22.72 43.54
CA LEU A 47 -2.43 -23.30 42.28
C LEU A 47 -2.16 -24.80 42.24
N THR A 48 -3.15 -25.61 42.60
CA THR A 48 -3.10 -27.08 42.41
C THR A 48 -3.57 -27.48 41.01
N GLU A 49 -3.22 -28.67 40.56
CA GLU A 49 -3.61 -29.16 39.23
C GLU A 49 -5.14 -29.23 39.04
N ARG A 50 -5.87 -29.61 40.10
CA ARG A 50 -7.33 -29.59 40.10
C ARG A 50 -7.90 -28.17 39.94
N ILE A 51 -7.30 -27.19 40.61
CA ILE A 51 -7.72 -25.78 40.50
C ILE A 51 -7.40 -25.28 39.09
N TRP A 52 -6.20 -25.56 38.60
CA TRP A 52 -5.76 -25.20 37.24
C TRP A 52 -6.73 -25.70 36.18
N ASN A 53 -7.10 -26.99 36.21
CA ASN A 53 -8.04 -27.58 35.25
C ASN A 53 -9.43 -26.93 35.28
N LYS A 54 -9.83 -26.33 36.42
CA LYS A 54 -11.09 -25.59 36.54
C LYS A 54 -10.97 -24.12 36.10
N THR A 55 -9.85 -23.48 36.37
CA THR A 55 -9.62 -22.05 36.04
C THR A 55 -9.19 -21.85 34.60
N ARG A 56 -8.44 -22.79 34.03
CA ARG A 56 -7.90 -22.73 32.67
C ARG A 56 -8.95 -22.38 31.61
N PRO A 57 -10.07 -23.11 31.45
CA PRO A 57 -11.04 -22.79 30.39
C PRO A 57 -11.65 -21.38 30.54
N GLN A 58 -11.75 -20.86 31.76
CA GLN A 58 -12.26 -19.50 32.00
C GLN A 58 -11.22 -18.43 31.65
N LEU A 59 -9.94 -18.69 31.91
CA LEU A 59 -8.83 -17.82 31.49
C LEU A 59 -8.72 -17.80 29.97
N GLU A 60 -8.78 -18.98 29.31
CA GLU A 60 -8.73 -19.09 27.85
C GLU A 60 -9.91 -18.34 27.18
N GLU A 61 -11.13 -18.46 27.72
CA GLU A 61 -12.29 -17.70 27.23
C GLU A 61 -12.12 -16.19 27.43
N THR A 62 -11.56 -15.76 28.57
CA THR A 62 -11.26 -14.35 28.82
C THR A 62 -10.23 -13.81 27.82
N ILE A 63 -9.17 -14.57 27.55
CA ILE A 63 -8.15 -14.23 26.54
C ILE A 63 -8.77 -14.14 25.14
N ARG A 64 -9.64 -15.10 24.77
CA ARG A 64 -10.36 -15.09 23.50
C ARG A 64 -11.19 -13.81 23.33
N LEU A 65 -11.94 -13.43 24.37
CA LEU A 65 -12.75 -12.21 24.38
C LEU A 65 -11.89 -10.94 24.31
N ARG A 66 -10.73 -10.91 24.99
CA ARG A 66 -9.75 -9.81 24.89
C ARG A 66 -9.27 -9.63 23.45
N ARG A 67 -8.83 -10.71 22.78
CA ARG A 67 -8.38 -10.68 21.38
C ARG A 67 -9.46 -10.14 20.45
N GLN A 68 -10.69 -10.65 20.58
CA GLN A 68 -11.83 -10.20 19.78
C GLN A 68 -12.11 -8.70 19.97
N ARG A 69 -12.11 -8.23 21.22
CA ARG A 69 -12.35 -6.81 21.53
C ARG A 69 -11.22 -5.91 21.05
N ARG A 70 -9.97 -6.36 21.16
CA ARG A 70 -8.78 -5.70 20.60
C ARG A 70 -8.90 -5.55 19.09
N GLU A 71 -9.20 -6.63 18.37
CA GLU A 71 -9.36 -6.61 16.91
C GLU A 71 -10.49 -5.68 16.47
N GLU A 72 -11.63 -5.71 17.15
CA GLU A 72 -12.75 -4.82 16.86
C GLU A 72 -12.37 -3.35 17.07
N ARG A 73 -11.65 -3.06 18.16
CA ARG A 73 -11.15 -1.71 18.43
C ARG A 73 -10.16 -1.26 17.37
N ILE A 74 -9.19 -2.10 17.00
CA ILE A 74 -8.24 -1.83 15.93
C ILE A 74 -9.01 -1.51 14.65
N ARG A 75 -9.96 -2.37 14.26
CA ARG A 75 -10.79 -2.17 13.06
C ARG A 75 -11.55 -0.84 13.09
N LYS A 76 -12.13 -0.48 14.23
CA LYS A 76 -12.91 0.77 14.40
C LYS A 76 -12.01 2.01 14.42
N ASN A 77 -10.86 1.94 15.09
CA ASN A 77 -10.03 3.11 15.37
C ASN A 77 -8.93 3.34 14.32
N LYS A 78 -8.54 2.31 13.56
CA LYS A 78 -7.58 2.43 12.45
C LYS A 78 -7.95 3.52 11.43
N PRO A 79 -9.18 3.62 10.89
CA PRO A 79 -9.52 4.69 9.96
C PRO A 79 -9.45 6.09 10.60
N LEU A 80 -9.89 6.22 11.87
CA LEU A 80 -9.79 7.47 12.62
C LEU A 80 -8.33 7.89 12.77
N ARG A 81 -7.45 6.93 13.08
CA ARG A 81 -6.02 7.17 13.22
C ARG A 81 -5.36 7.60 11.93
N ILE A 82 -5.71 6.95 10.82
CA ILE A 82 -5.21 7.32 9.49
C ILE A 82 -5.64 8.76 9.19
N ALA A 83 -6.91 9.11 9.45
CA ALA A 83 -7.40 10.48 9.25
C ALA A 83 -6.68 11.50 10.16
N GLU A 84 -6.42 11.17 11.44
CA GLU A 84 -5.63 12.03 12.33
C GLU A 84 -4.21 12.25 11.80
N LEU A 85 -3.54 11.17 11.36
CA LEU A 85 -2.21 11.25 10.76
C LEU A 85 -2.23 12.07 9.47
N THR A 86 -3.27 11.92 8.66
CA THR A 86 -3.45 12.67 7.42
C THR A 86 -3.55 14.17 7.68
N ASN A 87 -4.46 14.58 8.56
CA ASN A 87 -4.63 15.98 8.93
C ASN A 87 -3.35 16.56 9.54
N PHE A 88 -2.72 15.79 10.42
CA PHE A 88 -1.46 16.15 11.04
C PHE A 88 -0.34 16.36 10.00
N TYR A 89 -0.25 15.48 9.02
CA TYR A 89 0.75 15.60 7.96
C TYR A 89 0.47 16.81 7.07
N ASP A 90 -0.79 17.06 6.72
CA ASP A 90 -1.17 18.23 5.93
C ASP A 90 -0.83 19.55 6.64
N ASP A 91 -0.98 19.59 7.97
CA ASP A 91 -0.54 20.75 8.76
C ASP A 91 0.99 20.89 8.76
N TYR A 92 1.72 19.78 8.91
CA TYR A 92 3.17 19.78 8.80
C TYR A 92 3.63 20.30 7.43
N ARG A 93 2.97 19.91 6.33
CA ARG A 93 3.27 20.39 4.96
C ARG A 93 3.12 21.89 4.81
N LYS A 94 2.17 22.52 5.51
CA LYS A 94 1.99 23.98 5.48
C LYS A 94 3.15 24.71 6.15
N THR A 95 3.68 24.14 7.24
CA THR A 95 4.80 24.72 7.99
C THR A 95 6.15 24.42 7.33
N TYR A 96 6.28 23.25 6.71
CA TYR A 96 7.54 22.78 6.14
C TYR A 96 7.58 23.00 4.62
N GLN A 97 8.20 24.10 4.20
CA GLN A 97 8.39 24.48 2.79
C GLN A 97 9.56 23.71 2.16
N SER A 98 9.47 22.38 2.09
CA SER A 98 10.42 21.55 1.35
C SER A 98 9.75 20.93 0.13
N PRO A 99 10.43 20.91 -1.03
CA PRO A 99 9.89 20.34 -2.26
C PRO A 99 9.68 18.82 -2.19
N ASN A 100 10.33 18.14 -1.23
CA ASN A 100 10.39 16.67 -1.17
C ASN A 100 9.60 16.12 0.01
N LEU A 101 8.29 16.22 -0.06
CA LEU A 101 7.38 15.64 0.92
C LEU A 101 7.09 14.18 0.57
N LEU A 102 7.12 13.33 1.60
CA LEU A 102 6.72 11.93 1.51
C LEU A 102 5.25 11.81 1.04
N PRO A 103 4.94 10.91 0.10
CA PRO A 103 3.57 10.48 -0.10
C PRO A 103 3.00 9.97 1.23
N GLN A 104 1.76 10.36 1.53
CA GLN A 104 1.07 9.94 2.74
C GLN A 104 1.01 8.42 2.91
N ALA A 105 0.94 7.68 1.79
CA ALA A 105 0.99 6.21 1.79
C ALA A 105 2.30 5.65 2.33
N ILE A 106 3.43 6.28 2.03
CA ILE A 106 4.75 5.84 2.51
C ILE A 106 4.94 6.23 3.98
N LEU A 107 4.39 7.38 4.38
CA LEU A 107 4.49 7.88 5.75
C LEU A 107 3.95 6.87 6.79
N ALA A 108 2.81 6.23 6.51
CA ALA A 108 2.22 5.23 7.40
C ALA A 108 3.04 3.92 7.49
N SER A 109 3.93 3.67 6.53
CA SER A 109 4.79 2.49 6.46
C SER A 109 6.17 2.71 7.07
N VAL A 110 6.54 3.95 7.41
CA VAL A 110 7.82 4.24 8.08
C VAL A 110 7.82 3.52 9.43
N PRO A 111 8.80 2.66 9.76
CA PRO A 111 8.77 1.83 10.96
C PRO A 111 8.51 2.60 12.26
N GLY A 112 9.12 3.78 12.45
CA GLY A 112 8.91 4.61 13.64
C GLY A 112 7.49 5.20 13.73
N ILE A 113 6.91 5.58 12.59
CA ILE A 113 5.54 6.08 12.51
C ILE A 113 4.56 4.91 12.65
N HIS A 114 4.79 3.82 11.93
CA HIS A 114 4.01 2.58 12.04
C HIS A 114 3.99 2.07 13.47
N ALA A 115 5.14 1.98 14.14
CA ALA A 115 5.23 1.66 15.56
C ALA A 115 4.38 2.63 16.39
N ALA A 116 4.53 3.95 16.21
CA ALA A 116 3.70 4.92 16.93
C ALA A 116 2.18 4.79 16.64
N LEU A 117 1.79 4.28 15.47
CA LEU A 117 0.40 3.97 15.12
C LEU A 117 -0.07 2.64 15.74
N SER A 118 0.85 1.69 15.94
CA SER A 118 0.61 0.33 16.45
C SER A 118 0.78 0.19 17.96
N ASP A 119 1.58 1.05 18.61
CA ASP A 119 2.08 0.93 19.99
C ASP A 119 0.97 0.83 21.05
N HIS A 120 -0.25 1.29 20.74
CA HIS A 120 -1.35 1.36 21.70
C HIS A 120 -2.68 0.77 21.18
N GLU A 121 -2.64 -0.16 20.22
CA GLU A 121 -3.86 -0.80 19.67
C GLU A 121 -4.90 0.21 19.18
N TYR A 122 -4.44 1.37 18.69
CA TYR A 122 -5.29 2.50 18.32
C TYR A 122 -6.20 3.02 19.45
N SER A 123 -5.90 2.73 20.72
CA SER A 123 -6.76 3.03 21.87
C SER A 123 -6.82 4.52 22.24
N TYR A 124 -5.80 5.31 21.92
CA TYR A 124 -5.70 6.72 22.31
C TYR A 124 -5.40 7.62 21.12
N SER A 125 -6.13 8.70 20.90
CA SER A 125 -5.84 9.71 19.84
C SER A 125 -4.35 10.07 19.77
N LEU A 126 -3.84 10.42 18.58
CA LEU A 126 -2.45 10.90 18.41
C LEU A 126 -2.13 12.13 19.26
N ASN A 127 -3.14 12.94 19.58
CA ASN A 127 -3.01 14.09 20.48
C ASN A 127 -3.02 13.70 21.97
N GLY A 128 -3.11 12.41 22.28
CA GLY A 128 -3.19 11.90 23.64
C GLY A 128 -1.92 12.11 24.45
N ILE A 129 -2.02 11.74 25.74
CA ILE A 129 -1.05 11.99 26.81
C ILE A 129 0.36 11.45 26.50
N PHE A 130 0.45 10.41 25.67
CA PHE A 130 1.71 9.70 25.41
C PHE A 130 2.67 10.41 24.43
N GLY A 131 2.33 11.60 23.94
CA GLY A 131 3.25 12.40 23.12
C GLY A 131 3.60 11.75 21.78
N SER A 132 2.83 10.77 21.30
CA SER A 132 3.07 10.06 20.03
C SER A 132 3.19 11.04 18.87
N LYS A 133 2.38 12.11 18.85
CA LYS A 133 2.50 13.22 17.89
C LYS A 133 3.88 13.89 17.91
N ASN A 134 4.39 14.23 19.09
CA ASN A 134 5.70 14.88 19.22
C ASN A 134 6.84 13.94 18.80
N ARG A 135 6.71 12.64 19.10
CA ARG A 135 7.65 11.62 18.65
C ARG A 135 7.65 11.47 17.12
N ILE A 136 6.48 11.48 16.49
CA ILE A 136 6.35 11.47 15.04
C ILE A 136 6.95 12.77 14.46
N LEU A 137 6.67 13.93 15.06
CA LEU A 137 7.24 15.23 14.62
C LEU A 137 8.76 15.25 14.69
N SER A 138 9.36 14.75 15.76
CA SER A 138 10.82 14.75 15.91
C SER A 138 11.50 13.79 14.92
N GLN A 139 10.83 12.70 14.55
CA GLN A 139 11.35 11.73 13.58
C GLN A 139 11.11 12.11 12.11
N LEU A 140 10.11 12.95 11.83
CA LEU A 140 9.71 13.30 10.46
C LEU A 140 10.85 13.88 9.62
N PRO A 141 11.62 14.89 10.11
CA PRO A 141 12.69 15.49 9.32
C PRO A 141 13.77 14.47 8.94
N THR A 142 14.19 13.63 9.89
CA THR A 142 15.19 12.58 9.65
C THR A 142 14.67 11.54 8.66
N THR A 143 13.41 11.14 8.82
CA THR A 143 12.75 10.20 7.92
C THR A 143 12.65 10.76 6.49
N LEU A 144 12.24 12.03 6.34
CA LEU A 144 12.15 12.72 5.06
C LEU A 144 13.53 12.83 4.39
N LYS A 145 14.58 13.18 5.15
CA LYS A 145 15.95 13.23 4.64
C LYS A 145 16.42 11.86 4.15
N ARG A 146 16.18 10.79 4.92
CA ARG A 146 16.52 9.42 4.53
C ARG A 146 15.76 8.98 3.29
N PHE A 147 14.45 9.24 3.24
CA PHE A 147 13.63 8.96 2.07
C PHE A 147 14.15 9.67 0.82
N HIS A 148 14.42 10.97 0.95
CA HIS A 148 14.94 11.76 -0.15
C HIS A 148 16.28 11.24 -0.64
N ARG A 149 17.23 10.95 0.27
CA ARG A 149 18.53 10.37 -0.08
C ARG A 149 18.37 9.06 -0.85
N MET A 150 17.55 8.14 -0.36
CA MET A 150 17.31 6.86 -1.02
C MET A 150 16.67 7.03 -2.41
N VAL A 151 15.65 7.89 -2.56
CA VAL A 151 15.07 8.20 -3.87
C VAL A 151 16.11 8.79 -4.83
N MET A 152 17.01 9.63 -4.32
CA MET A 152 18.09 10.23 -5.11
C MET A 152 19.16 9.20 -5.50
N GLU A 153 19.56 8.31 -4.58
CA GLU A 153 20.48 7.20 -4.85
C GLU A 153 19.91 6.27 -5.91
N ASP A 154 18.65 5.85 -5.78
CA ASP A 154 17.98 5.00 -6.77
C ASP A 154 17.87 5.70 -8.13
N TYR A 155 17.59 7.01 -8.14
CA TYR A 155 17.55 7.79 -9.37
C TYR A 155 18.93 7.91 -10.03
N ILE A 156 19.98 8.20 -9.26
CA ILE A 156 21.37 8.24 -9.74
C ILE A 156 21.78 6.87 -10.26
N GLU A 157 21.41 5.81 -9.54
CA GLU A 157 21.70 4.43 -9.92
C GLU A 157 21.00 4.07 -11.25
N VAL A 158 19.74 4.46 -11.44
CA VAL A 158 19.02 4.30 -12.72
C VAL A 158 19.69 5.10 -13.84
N LEU A 159 20.08 6.36 -13.59
CA LEU A 159 20.76 7.19 -14.60
C LEU A 159 22.15 6.65 -14.97
N ALA A 160 22.91 6.14 -14.00
CA ALA A 160 24.19 5.49 -14.24
C ALA A 160 24.01 4.19 -15.03
N ARG A 161 22.85 3.53 -14.86
CA ARG A 161 22.47 2.27 -15.53
C ARG A 161 21.76 2.43 -16.87
N GLU A 162 21.31 3.61 -17.30
CA GLU A 162 20.87 3.80 -18.69
C GLU A 162 22.03 3.63 -19.70
N GLY A 163 23.27 3.44 -19.21
CA GLY A 163 24.39 2.90 -19.98
C GLY A 163 24.50 1.36 -20.02
N ASP A 164 23.76 0.59 -19.20
CA ASP A 164 23.89 -0.87 -19.10
C ASP A 164 22.55 -1.60 -18.79
N SER A 165 22.11 -2.43 -19.74
CA SER A 165 20.72 -2.88 -19.92
C SER A 165 20.20 -3.98 -18.98
N SER A 166 20.95 -4.37 -17.94
CA SER A 166 20.61 -5.56 -17.15
C SER A 166 20.60 -5.31 -15.64
N PHE A 167 19.57 -4.66 -15.08
CA PHE A 167 19.09 -5.06 -13.75
C PHE A 167 17.71 -4.50 -13.37
N ARG A 168 16.92 -5.35 -12.70
CA ARG A 168 15.65 -5.08 -12.02
C ARG A 168 15.76 -5.67 -10.62
N THR A 169 15.33 -4.94 -9.58
CA THR A 169 14.32 -5.37 -8.57
C THR A 169 14.19 -4.33 -7.45
N ASN A 170 12.95 -4.10 -7.03
CA ASN A 170 12.48 -3.05 -6.13
C ASN A 170 12.27 -3.54 -4.69
N ASP A 171 12.80 -4.72 -4.34
CA ASP A 171 12.39 -5.45 -3.13
C ASP A 171 13.22 -5.12 -1.88
N LYS A 172 14.25 -4.27 -1.99
CA LYS A 172 15.20 -3.96 -0.90
C LYS A 172 14.93 -2.67 -0.12
N TRP A 173 13.83 -1.97 -0.39
CA TRP A 173 13.60 -0.63 0.14
C TRP A 173 13.44 -0.61 1.66
N VAL A 174 12.72 -1.60 2.21
CA VAL A 174 12.52 -1.73 3.66
C VAL A 174 13.83 -2.04 4.36
N GLU A 175 14.61 -2.98 3.83
CA GLU A 175 15.92 -3.36 4.36
C GLU A 175 16.90 -2.18 4.38
N ARG A 176 16.95 -1.37 3.31
CA ARG A 176 17.78 -0.15 3.24
C ARG A 176 17.37 0.89 4.27
N PHE A 177 16.07 1.08 4.50
CA PHE A 177 15.58 1.99 5.53
C PHE A 177 15.99 1.58 6.95
N THR A 178 16.09 0.27 7.20
CA THR A 178 16.51 -0.29 8.49
C THR A 178 18.02 -0.44 8.66
N ALA A 179 18.79 -0.58 7.58
CA ALA A 179 20.22 -0.87 7.62
C ALA A 179 21.12 0.36 7.79
N LEU A 180 20.57 1.59 7.71
CA LEU A 180 21.32 2.82 7.89
C LEU A 180 21.34 3.24 9.36
N ASP A 181 22.42 2.86 10.05
CA ASP A 181 22.84 3.37 11.36
C ASP A 181 23.15 4.87 11.32
N GLU A 182 23.10 5.51 12.49
CA GLU A 182 23.30 6.97 12.62
C GLU A 182 24.73 7.42 12.26
N GLU A 183 25.71 6.52 12.35
CA GLU A 183 27.13 6.79 12.10
C GLU A 183 27.46 6.89 10.60
N ASP A 184 26.78 6.11 9.76
CA ASP A 184 26.93 6.13 8.29
C ASP A 184 26.37 7.41 7.65
N VAL A 185 25.47 8.13 8.34
CA VAL A 185 24.96 9.43 7.88
C VAL A 185 26.05 10.52 7.94
N PHE A 186 27.07 10.36 8.79
CA PHE A 186 28.13 11.36 8.99
C PHE A 186 29.33 11.16 8.05
N GLN A 187 29.59 9.93 7.57
CA GLN A 187 30.73 9.66 6.68
C GLN A 187 30.43 9.91 5.19
N LEU A 188 29.16 9.88 4.77
CA LEU A 188 28.76 10.06 3.37
C LEU A 188 28.75 11.52 2.88
N THR A 189 28.95 12.51 3.75
CA THR A 189 29.07 13.93 3.33
C THR A 189 30.45 14.30 2.79
N PHE A 190 31.42 13.39 2.79
CA PHE A 190 32.83 13.77 2.58
C PHE A 190 33.52 13.14 1.36
N TRP A 191 32.93 12.15 0.67
CA TRP A 191 33.61 11.45 -0.43
C TRP A 191 32.68 11.01 -1.57
N GLU A 192 32.29 11.94 -2.45
CA GLU A 192 32.06 11.65 -3.87
C GLU A 192 32.36 12.91 -4.71
N PRO A 193 32.90 12.78 -5.94
CA PRO A 193 33.18 13.94 -6.78
C PRO A 193 31.88 14.68 -7.11
N GLU A 194 31.91 16.01 -7.04
CA GLU A 194 30.74 16.85 -7.33
C GLU A 194 30.09 16.42 -8.65
N PRO A 195 28.77 16.12 -8.66
CA PRO A 195 28.09 15.70 -9.87
C PRO A 195 28.23 16.76 -10.96
N ARG A 196 28.39 16.33 -12.21
CA ARG A 196 28.61 17.27 -13.32
C ARG A 196 27.41 18.21 -13.45
N VAL A 197 27.66 19.46 -13.84
CA VAL A 197 26.64 20.52 -13.88
C VAL A 197 25.44 20.14 -14.75
N ASP A 198 25.64 19.39 -15.82
CA ASP A 198 24.59 18.84 -16.68
C ASP A 198 23.76 17.74 -16.00
N GLN A 199 24.38 16.88 -15.19
CA GLN A 199 23.68 15.90 -14.34
C GLN A 199 22.86 16.61 -13.26
N ILE A 200 23.40 17.66 -12.63
CA ILE A 200 22.66 18.50 -11.67
C ILE A 200 21.46 19.18 -12.34
N VAL A 201 21.61 19.69 -13.56
CA VAL A 201 20.51 20.31 -14.33
C VAL A 201 19.45 19.27 -14.71
N TRP A 202 19.85 18.06 -15.13
CA TRP A 202 18.92 16.98 -15.47
C TRP A 202 18.18 16.44 -14.24
N VAL A 203 18.89 16.23 -13.13
CA VAL A 203 18.32 15.86 -11.83
C VAL A 203 17.38 16.94 -11.34
N LYS A 204 17.75 18.23 -11.39
CA LYS A 204 16.84 19.34 -11.05
C LYS A 204 15.62 19.40 -11.98
N ARG A 205 15.76 19.02 -13.26
CA ARG A 205 14.65 18.98 -14.22
C ARG A 205 13.73 17.78 -14.00
N ALA A 206 14.27 16.60 -13.71
CA ALA A 206 13.52 15.40 -13.34
C ALA A 206 12.84 15.57 -11.97
N LEU A 207 13.52 16.19 -11.00
CA LEU A 207 12.94 16.61 -9.73
C LEU A 207 11.96 17.77 -9.89
N SER A 208 12.07 18.63 -10.90
CA SER A 208 11.02 19.62 -11.19
C SER A 208 9.72 19.00 -11.73
N PHE A 209 9.76 17.74 -12.18
CA PHE A 209 8.54 16.94 -12.40
C PHE A 209 8.01 16.29 -11.10
N VAL A 210 8.84 16.25 -10.04
CA VAL A 210 8.47 15.83 -8.68
C VAL A 210 7.96 17.03 -7.86
N ASP A 211 8.49 18.21 -8.15
CA ASP A 211 8.30 19.49 -7.47
C ASP A 211 7.36 20.41 -8.28
N THR A 212 6.12 19.95 -8.44
CA THR A 212 5.01 20.85 -8.77
C THR A 212 4.20 21.11 -7.50
N PRO A 213 3.42 22.21 -7.41
CA PRO A 213 2.47 22.44 -6.32
C PRO A 213 1.46 21.29 -6.09
N GLN A 214 1.46 20.26 -6.95
CA GLN A 214 0.53 19.14 -6.99
C GLN A 214 1.17 17.79 -6.59
N GLY A 215 2.48 17.73 -6.28
CA GLY A 215 3.16 16.53 -5.77
C GLY A 215 3.63 15.51 -6.82
N ILE A 216 4.49 14.59 -6.37
CA ILE A 216 5.32 13.62 -7.12
C ILE A 216 4.66 13.06 -8.39
N CYS A 217 5.27 13.28 -9.56
CA CYS A 217 4.92 12.62 -10.82
C CYS A 217 6.12 11.86 -11.42
N SER A 218 6.18 10.56 -11.10
CA SER A 218 6.50 9.55 -12.11
C SER A 218 5.33 8.57 -12.13
N TYR A 219 4.53 8.67 -13.20
CA TYR A 219 3.31 7.89 -13.40
C TYR A 219 3.56 6.37 -13.36
N ASP A 220 4.76 5.95 -13.75
CA ASP A 220 5.18 4.54 -13.79
C ASP A 220 5.53 4.00 -12.40
N MET A 221 6.00 4.86 -11.50
CA MET A 221 6.34 4.49 -10.12
C MET A 221 5.08 4.38 -9.24
N LEU A 222 4.06 5.22 -9.51
CA LEU A 222 2.74 5.12 -8.87
C LEU A 222 1.94 3.91 -9.37
N GLU A 223 2.04 3.52 -10.64
CA GLU A 223 1.42 2.28 -11.15
C GLU A 223 2.03 1.01 -10.53
N ALA A 224 3.33 1.02 -10.23
CA ALA A 224 4.01 -0.10 -9.58
C ALA A 224 3.62 -0.31 -8.10
N VAL A 225 3.06 0.70 -7.43
CA VAL A 225 2.71 0.64 -6.00
C VAL A 225 1.20 0.70 -5.76
N GLY A 226 0.41 1.19 -6.73
CA GLY A 226 -0.94 1.75 -6.52
C GLY A 226 -2.18 0.88 -6.75
N TRP A 227 -2.12 -0.28 -7.42
CA TRP A 227 -3.39 -0.94 -7.83
C TRP A 227 -4.12 -1.66 -6.68
N TRP A 228 -3.44 -2.01 -5.59
CA TRP A 228 -4.06 -2.59 -4.38
C TRP A 228 -3.68 -1.88 -3.08
N THR A 229 -2.99 -0.74 -3.12
CA THR A 229 -2.80 0.06 -1.91
C THR A 229 -4.10 0.84 -1.62
N PRO A 230 -4.76 0.65 -0.46
CA PRO A 230 -6.05 1.28 -0.15
C PRO A 230 -6.05 2.81 -0.09
N LEU A 231 -4.88 3.44 -0.25
CA LEU A 231 -4.62 4.83 0.11
C LEU A 231 -4.41 5.73 -1.12
N SER A 232 -4.10 5.17 -2.30
CA SER A 232 -4.13 5.88 -3.58
C SER A 232 -4.49 4.90 -4.68
N PRO A 233 -5.79 4.58 -4.84
CA PRO A 233 -6.21 3.62 -5.84
C PRO A 233 -5.74 4.11 -7.21
N ALA A 234 -5.08 3.24 -7.98
CA ALA A 234 -4.81 3.49 -9.38
C ALA A 234 -6.10 3.98 -10.08
N PRO A 235 -6.02 4.78 -11.15
CA PRO A 235 -7.22 5.25 -11.86
C PRO A 235 -8.18 4.08 -12.12
N LEU A 236 -9.49 4.29 -11.93
CA LEU A 236 -10.51 3.23 -12.07
C LEU A 236 -10.33 2.32 -13.30
N PRO A 237 -9.95 2.82 -14.49
CA PRO A 237 -9.66 1.95 -15.64
C PRO A 237 -8.52 0.97 -15.41
N VAL A 238 -7.46 1.38 -14.71
CA VAL A 238 -6.29 0.53 -14.37
C VAL A 238 -6.70 -0.54 -13.37
N ILE A 239 -7.46 -0.19 -12.32
CA ILE A 239 -8.00 -1.15 -11.35
C ILE A 239 -8.90 -2.17 -12.05
N HIS A 240 -9.76 -1.72 -12.97
CA HIS A 240 -10.64 -2.62 -13.70
C HIS A 240 -9.86 -3.60 -14.59
N ILE A 241 -8.82 -3.11 -15.27
CA ILE A 241 -7.93 -3.95 -16.08
C ILE A 241 -7.17 -4.94 -15.19
N ALA A 242 -6.62 -4.49 -14.06
CA ALA A 242 -5.91 -5.33 -13.11
C ALA A 242 -6.82 -6.45 -12.57
N ASN A 243 -8.01 -6.09 -12.08
CA ASN A 243 -9.01 -7.05 -11.58
C ASN A 243 -9.44 -8.06 -12.66
N MET A 244 -9.62 -7.60 -13.91
CA MET A 244 -9.92 -8.49 -15.03
C MET A 244 -8.79 -9.48 -15.28
N ILE A 245 -7.53 -9.03 -15.22
CA ILE A 245 -6.36 -9.91 -15.42
C ILE A 245 -6.23 -10.89 -14.24
N VAL A 246 -6.35 -10.43 -12.99
CA VAL A 246 -6.31 -11.28 -11.78
C VAL A 246 -7.37 -12.40 -11.87
N ARG A 247 -8.59 -12.07 -12.29
CA ARG A 247 -9.66 -13.05 -12.53
C ARG A 247 -9.33 -14.01 -13.67
N GLN A 248 -8.76 -13.52 -14.78
CA GLN A 248 -8.33 -14.37 -15.89
C GLN A 248 -7.21 -15.35 -15.50
N LEU A 249 -6.40 -14.99 -14.50
CA LEU A 249 -5.34 -15.83 -13.95
C LEU A 249 -5.84 -16.78 -12.85
N GLY A 250 -7.12 -16.72 -12.46
CA GLY A 250 -7.67 -17.53 -11.37
C GLY A 250 -7.16 -17.15 -9.98
N LEU A 251 -6.63 -15.94 -9.82
CA LEU A 251 -6.09 -15.44 -8.55
C LEU A 251 -7.19 -14.70 -7.75
N SER A 252 -7.02 -14.63 -6.43
CA SER A 252 -7.91 -13.84 -5.56
C SER A 252 -7.83 -12.35 -5.91
N ILE A 253 -8.97 -11.65 -5.90
CA ILE A 253 -9.01 -10.18 -6.11
C ILE A 253 -8.34 -9.40 -4.96
N ASP A 254 -8.11 -10.05 -3.82
CA ASP A 254 -7.45 -9.49 -2.65
C ASP A 254 -5.92 -9.72 -2.67
N ILE A 255 -5.39 -10.18 -3.81
CA ILE A 255 -3.96 -10.44 -3.94
C ILE A 255 -3.17 -9.14 -3.92
N SER A 256 -2.17 -9.05 -3.04
CA SER A 256 -1.40 -7.82 -2.87
C SER A 256 -0.47 -7.58 -4.06
N MET A 257 -0.04 -6.33 -4.26
CA MET A 257 0.99 -6.03 -5.26
C MET A 257 2.30 -6.78 -4.98
N SER A 258 2.71 -6.90 -3.71
CA SER A 258 3.91 -7.68 -3.37
C SER A 258 3.79 -9.15 -3.75
N GLN A 259 2.63 -9.77 -3.53
CA GLN A 259 2.33 -11.13 -3.96
C GLN A 259 2.31 -11.24 -5.50
N MET A 260 1.75 -10.24 -6.20
CA MET A 260 1.78 -10.24 -7.66
C MET A 260 3.20 -10.10 -8.23
N MET A 261 4.05 -9.30 -7.57
CA MET A 261 5.45 -9.11 -7.95
C MET A 261 6.30 -10.34 -7.60
N SER A 262 5.97 -11.08 -6.54
CA SER A 262 6.70 -12.31 -6.17
C SER A 262 6.54 -13.44 -7.18
N TYR A 263 5.51 -13.41 -8.02
CA TYR A 263 5.41 -14.33 -9.16
C TYR A 263 6.42 -14.00 -10.28
N GLY A 264 7.14 -12.88 -10.20
CA GLY A 264 8.19 -12.52 -11.17
C GLY A 264 7.65 -12.35 -12.59
N CYS A 265 8.42 -12.83 -13.57
CA CYS A 265 8.07 -12.82 -15.00
C CYS A 265 7.36 -14.11 -15.45
N THR A 266 6.40 -14.63 -14.69
CA THR A 266 5.75 -15.92 -15.01
C THR A 266 4.45 -15.80 -15.79
N PHE A 267 4.02 -14.58 -16.12
CA PHE A 267 2.73 -14.38 -16.76
C PHE A 267 2.83 -14.47 -18.27
N LEU A 268 1.85 -15.12 -18.91
CA LEU A 268 1.68 -15.15 -20.35
C LEU A 268 0.47 -14.31 -20.76
N CYS A 269 0.63 -13.50 -21.81
CA CYS A 269 -0.50 -12.78 -22.39
C CYS A 269 -1.12 -13.60 -23.52
N ASN A 270 -2.20 -14.35 -23.23
CA ASN A 270 -2.94 -15.17 -24.19
C ASN A 270 -3.59 -14.39 -25.35
N ARG A 271 -3.44 -13.06 -25.40
CA ARG A 271 -3.95 -12.18 -26.47
C ARG A 271 -2.83 -11.54 -27.30
N CYS A 272 -1.57 -11.86 -27.03
CA CYS A 272 -0.43 -11.45 -27.84
C CYS A 272 -0.10 -12.57 -28.82
N GLU A 273 0.29 -12.21 -30.05
CA GLU A 273 0.68 -13.18 -31.09
C GLU A 273 1.95 -13.93 -30.69
N ASN A 274 2.79 -13.32 -29.85
CA ASN A 274 3.96 -13.96 -29.25
C ASN A 274 3.75 -14.11 -27.72
N PRO A 275 3.59 -15.35 -27.20
CA PRO A 275 3.43 -15.60 -25.77
C PRO A 275 4.78 -15.52 -25.06
N GLU A 276 5.30 -14.31 -24.89
CA GLU A 276 6.47 -14.08 -24.03
C GLU A 276 6.07 -14.03 -22.57
N LEU A 277 6.91 -14.65 -21.73
CA LEU A 277 6.85 -14.55 -20.28
C LEU A 277 7.15 -13.11 -19.86
N MET A 278 6.25 -12.53 -19.08
CA MET A 278 6.34 -11.12 -18.69
C MET A 278 5.99 -10.93 -17.23
N CYS A 279 6.55 -9.89 -16.62
CA CYS A 279 6.15 -9.48 -15.28
C CYS A 279 4.74 -8.89 -15.27
N TRP A 280 4.15 -8.85 -14.07
CA TRP A 280 2.85 -8.25 -13.83
C TRP A 280 2.72 -6.84 -14.43
N ILE A 281 3.71 -5.98 -14.21
CA ILE A 281 3.73 -4.59 -14.70
C ILE A 281 3.66 -4.55 -16.24
N SER A 282 4.47 -5.37 -16.91
CA SER A 282 4.47 -5.47 -18.37
C SER A 282 3.12 -5.97 -18.90
N LEU A 283 2.51 -6.96 -18.24
CA LEU A 283 1.20 -7.50 -18.62
C LEU A 283 0.09 -6.45 -18.54
N VAL A 284 0.03 -5.71 -17.43
CA VAL A 284 -0.96 -4.64 -17.22
C VAL A 284 -0.74 -3.52 -18.24
N SER A 285 0.50 -3.11 -18.47
CA SER A 285 0.86 -2.07 -19.45
C SER A 285 0.45 -2.44 -20.88
N ILE A 286 0.72 -3.67 -21.32
CA ILE A 286 0.33 -4.17 -22.65
C ILE A 286 -1.19 -4.18 -22.79
N ARG A 287 -1.92 -4.65 -21.76
CA ARG A 287 -3.39 -4.67 -21.78
C ARG A 287 -3.97 -3.25 -21.82
N ARG A 288 -3.38 -2.30 -21.09
CA ARG A 288 -3.76 -0.88 -21.11
C ARG A 288 -3.54 -0.27 -22.49
N ARG A 289 -2.37 -0.46 -23.11
CA ARG A 289 -2.08 0.04 -24.47
C ARG A 289 -3.07 -0.50 -25.50
N LYS A 290 -3.37 -1.80 -25.45
CA LYS A 290 -4.38 -2.42 -26.33
C LYS A 290 -5.78 -1.85 -26.10
N ALA A 291 -6.20 -1.69 -24.84
CA ALA A 291 -7.49 -1.07 -24.51
C ALA A 291 -7.59 0.37 -25.03
N LEU A 292 -6.53 1.17 -24.90
CA LEU A 292 -6.47 2.54 -25.43
C LEU A 292 -6.51 2.59 -26.96
N LEU A 293 -5.85 1.65 -27.64
CA LEU A 293 -5.92 1.54 -29.10
C LEU A 293 -7.34 1.20 -29.56
N LEU A 294 -8.03 0.28 -28.88
CA LEU A 294 -9.43 -0.06 -29.17
C LEU A 294 -10.38 1.13 -28.96
N LEU A 295 -10.17 1.91 -27.91
CA LEU A 295 -10.96 3.12 -27.66
C LEU A 295 -10.71 4.19 -28.73
N LYS A 296 -9.46 4.37 -29.17
CA LYS A 296 -9.11 5.27 -30.27
C LYS A 296 -9.75 4.83 -31.58
N THR A 297 -9.74 3.54 -31.90
CA THR A 297 -10.39 3.02 -33.12
C THR A 297 -11.91 3.21 -33.06
N HIS A 298 -12.56 2.97 -31.91
CA HIS A 298 -13.99 3.23 -31.76
C HIS A 298 -14.36 4.71 -31.89
N SER A 299 -13.53 5.60 -31.33
CA SER A 299 -13.71 7.05 -31.47
C SER A 299 -13.57 7.49 -32.93
N LEU A 300 -12.55 7.00 -33.65
CA LEU A 300 -12.34 7.26 -35.07
C LEU A 300 -13.50 6.75 -35.93
N ILE A 301 -13.94 5.50 -35.70
CA ILE A 301 -15.09 4.91 -36.40
C ILE A 301 -16.36 5.75 -36.15
N SER A 302 -16.62 6.15 -34.90
CA SER A 302 -17.78 6.98 -34.57
C SER A 302 -17.73 8.36 -35.23
N SER A 303 -16.54 8.97 -35.30
CA SER A 303 -16.31 10.24 -35.99
C SER A 303 -16.52 10.12 -37.50
N ILE A 304 -16.03 9.04 -38.11
CA ILE A 304 -16.23 8.73 -39.54
C ILE A 304 -17.72 8.52 -39.84
N ILE A 305 -18.42 7.71 -39.05
CA ILE A 305 -19.88 7.48 -39.19
C ILE A 305 -20.63 8.81 -39.08
N SER A 306 -20.28 9.67 -38.11
CA SER A 306 -20.86 11.01 -37.95
C SER A 306 -20.61 11.91 -39.17
N ARG A 307 -19.42 11.87 -39.77
CA ARG A 307 -19.08 12.63 -40.98
C ARG A 307 -19.83 12.11 -42.21
N ILE A 308 -19.91 10.79 -42.38
CA ILE A 308 -20.68 10.15 -43.46
C ILE A 308 -22.16 10.52 -43.34
N ASN A 309 -22.74 10.41 -42.15
CA ASN A 309 -24.15 10.78 -41.92
C ASN A 309 -24.40 12.26 -42.24
N ARG A 310 -23.50 13.16 -41.84
CA ARG A 310 -23.61 14.61 -42.17
C ARG A 310 -23.49 14.87 -43.67
N TRP A 311 -22.57 14.20 -44.36
CA TRP A 311 -22.41 14.32 -45.81
C TRP A 311 -23.64 13.79 -46.56
N CYS A 312 -24.15 12.61 -46.19
CA CYS A 312 -25.35 12.03 -46.76
C CYS A 312 -26.60 12.89 -46.53
N THR A 313 -26.73 13.50 -45.35
CA THR A 313 -27.83 14.43 -45.03
C THR A 313 -27.79 15.67 -45.93
N ARG A 314 -26.59 16.19 -46.22
CA ARG A 314 -26.41 17.33 -47.14
C ARG A 314 -26.73 16.98 -48.59
N MET A 315 -26.38 15.79 -49.05
CA MET A 315 -26.56 15.37 -50.44
C MET A 315 -28.02 14.96 -50.79
N ARG A 316 -28.97 14.92 -49.84
CA ARG A 316 -30.35 14.40 -50.02
C ARG A 316 -30.47 12.94 -50.50
N TRP A 317 -29.42 12.11 -50.36
CA TRP A 317 -29.49 10.68 -50.65
C TRP A 317 -30.09 9.92 -49.46
N ARG A 318 -31.41 10.02 -49.25
CA ARG A 318 -32.07 9.43 -48.07
C ARG A 318 -32.14 7.90 -48.09
N ARG A 319 -32.10 7.23 -49.25
CA ARG A 319 -32.29 5.78 -49.35
C ARG A 319 -30.99 4.95 -49.23
N THR A 320 -29.88 5.37 -49.83
CA THR A 320 -28.61 4.61 -49.79
C THR A 320 -27.81 4.82 -48.51
N ALA A 321 -27.89 6.00 -47.90
CA ALA A 321 -27.21 6.31 -46.63
C ALA A 321 -27.69 5.43 -45.45
N CYS A 322 -28.97 5.06 -45.46
CA CYS A 322 -29.56 4.20 -44.42
C CYS A 322 -28.98 2.77 -44.46
N LEU A 323 -28.66 2.26 -45.65
CA LEU A 323 -28.09 0.92 -45.83
C LEU A 323 -26.62 0.86 -45.41
N ALA A 324 -25.82 1.87 -45.78
CA ALA A 324 -24.42 1.94 -45.35
C ALA A 324 -24.28 2.13 -43.83
N GLY A 325 -25.15 2.96 -43.23
CA GLY A 325 -25.20 3.14 -41.78
C GLY A 325 -25.59 1.85 -41.03
N LYS A 326 -26.59 1.12 -41.53
CA LYS A 326 -26.98 -0.19 -40.97
C LYS A 326 -25.85 -1.21 -41.08
N TYR A 327 -25.20 -1.30 -42.24
CA TYR A 327 -24.10 -2.26 -42.46
C TYR A 327 -22.91 -2.01 -41.53
N LEU A 328 -22.49 -0.76 -41.36
CA LEU A 328 -21.41 -0.39 -40.44
C LEU A 328 -21.80 -0.61 -38.97
N SER A 329 -23.08 -0.37 -38.62
CA SER A 329 -23.59 -0.69 -37.28
C SER A 329 -23.53 -2.19 -37.01
N THR A 330 -23.94 -3.04 -37.95
CA THR A 330 -23.90 -4.50 -37.79
C THR A 330 -22.46 -5.01 -37.62
N ILE A 331 -21.49 -4.46 -38.35
CA ILE A 331 -20.07 -4.79 -38.19
C ILE A 331 -19.56 -4.38 -36.81
N ALA A 332 -19.95 -3.18 -36.32
CA ALA A 332 -19.56 -2.72 -34.99
C ALA A 332 -20.12 -3.63 -33.88
N THR A 333 -21.39 -4.07 -34.01
CA THR A 333 -22.02 -4.98 -33.04
C THR A 333 -21.36 -6.37 -33.07
N ALA A 334 -21.07 -6.92 -34.26
CA ALA A 334 -20.41 -8.22 -34.39
C ALA A 334 -18.99 -8.25 -33.80
N ASN A 335 -18.25 -7.14 -33.90
CA ASN A 335 -16.92 -7.03 -33.29
C ASN A 335 -16.97 -6.91 -31.76
N GLN A 336 -18.04 -6.32 -31.19
CA GLN A 336 -18.25 -6.29 -29.74
C GLN A 336 -18.55 -7.68 -29.17
N THR A 337 -19.36 -8.49 -29.87
CA THR A 337 -19.71 -9.84 -29.43
C THR A 337 -18.54 -10.82 -29.49
N ARG A 338 -17.52 -10.58 -30.31
CA ARG A 338 -16.28 -11.39 -30.35
C ARG A 338 -15.26 -11.02 -29.27
N GLN A 339 -15.45 -9.91 -28.57
CA GLN A 339 -14.50 -9.40 -27.56
C GLN A 339 -14.93 -9.66 -26.11
N GLN A 340 -16.22 -9.95 -25.90
CA GLN A 340 -16.77 -10.58 -24.69
C GLN A 340 -16.40 -12.06 -24.68
#